data_AF-H3RII2-F1
#
_entry.id   AF-H3RII2-F1
#
_cell.length_a   1.000
_cell.length_b   1.000
_cell.length_c   1.000
_cell.angle_alpha   90.00
_cell.angle_beta   90.00
_cell.angle_gamma   90.00
#
_symmetry.space_group_name_H-M   'P 1'
#
loop_
_entity.id
_entity.type
_entity.pdbx_description
1 polymer ?
#
loop_
_entity_poly.entity_id
_entity_poly.type
_entity_poly.pdbx_seq_one_letter_code
_entity_poly.pdbx_strand_id
1 'polypeptide(L)'
;MPYFRSATPEQELGKLPLGSRPAKRRPTGGVESLRAIPWIFAWTQNRLMLPAWLGAGAALQQAMLAGHQDQLEAMCRDWPFFSTRLGMLEMVFSKADLWLAEYYDQRLVDKSLWPLGKQLRDQLDADIKAVLTIANDSHLMADQPWIAESIALRNVYTDPLNVLQAELLHRSRAQEARGEEPDARVEQALMVTIAGVAAGMRNTG
;
A
#
# COMPACT_ATOMS: atom_id res chain seq x y z
N MET A 1 1.82 -9.02 -12.85
CA MET A 1 3.27 -8.74 -12.64
C MET A 1 3.76 -7.44 -13.24
N PRO A 2 3.44 -7.11 -14.51
CA PRO A 2 3.82 -5.81 -15.07
C PRO A 2 3.35 -4.63 -14.22
N TYR A 3 2.07 -4.62 -13.83
CA TYR A 3 1.49 -3.58 -12.98
C TYR A 3 2.24 -3.39 -11.65
N PHE A 4 2.52 -4.49 -10.93
CA PHE A 4 3.26 -4.43 -9.66
C PHE A 4 4.64 -3.76 -9.81
N ARG A 5 5.43 -4.15 -10.82
CA ARG A 5 6.77 -3.58 -11.04
C ARG A 5 6.73 -2.11 -11.45
N SER A 6 5.69 -1.70 -12.18
CA SER A 6 5.50 -0.32 -12.60
C SER A 6 4.95 0.57 -11.47
N ALA A 7 3.94 0.11 -10.74
CA ALA A 7 3.23 0.90 -9.73
C ALA A 7 3.98 1.02 -8.39
N THR A 8 5.00 0.19 -8.17
CA THR A 8 5.78 0.15 -6.92
C THR A 8 7.28 0.31 -7.20
N PRO A 9 8.10 0.70 -6.21
CA PRO A 9 9.56 0.73 -6.34
C PRO A 9 10.22 -0.65 -6.13
N GLU A 10 9.54 -1.77 -6.40
CA GLU A 10 10.08 -3.12 -6.12
C GLU A 10 11.44 -3.38 -6.76
N GLN A 11 11.65 -2.90 -7.98
CA GLN A 11 12.89 -3.12 -8.70
C GLN A 11 14.03 -2.32 -8.07
N GLU A 12 13.75 -1.09 -7.66
CA GLU A 12 14.70 -0.18 -7.03
C GLU A 12 15.07 -0.62 -5.61
N LEU A 13 14.11 -1.20 -4.87
CA LEU A 13 14.36 -1.81 -3.56
C LEU A 13 15.40 -2.94 -3.60
N GLY A 14 15.49 -3.66 -4.73
CA GLY A 14 16.49 -4.70 -4.93
C GLY A 14 17.86 -4.20 -5.41
N LYS A 15 17.91 -2.99 -5.98
CA LYS A 15 19.13 -2.37 -6.51
C LYS A 15 19.86 -1.52 -5.47
N LEU A 16 19.10 -0.87 -4.58
CA LEU A 16 19.65 0.03 -3.57
C LEU A 16 20.17 -0.76 -2.35
N PRO A 17 21.23 -0.31 -1.67
CA PRO A 17 21.83 -0.96 -0.51
C PRO A 17 20.98 -0.80 0.77
N LEU A 18 19.67 -1.07 0.68
CA LEU A 18 18.69 -0.86 1.76
C LEU A 18 18.53 -2.09 2.66
N GLY A 19 18.93 -3.28 2.20
CA GLY A 19 18.80 -4.53 2.94
C GLY A 19 19.99 -5.46 2.75
N SER A 20 20.33 -6.23 3.79
CA SER A 20 21.43 -7.21 3.75
C SER A 20 21.10 -8.49 2.96
N ARG A 21 19.85 -8.64 2.52
CA ARG A 21 19.32 -9.89 1.93
C ARG A 21 18.74 -9.62 0.54
N PRO A 22 18.93 -10.56 -0.42
CA PRO A 22 18.35 -10.42 -1.75
C PRO A 22 16.81 -10.43 -1.70
N ALA A 23 16.19 -9.58 -2.53
CA ALA A 23 14.74 -9.39 -2.59
C ALA A 23 13.97 -10.63 -3.10
N LYS A 24 14.60 -11.40 -4.00
CA LYS A 24 14.02 -12.62 -4.61
C LYS A 24 14.81 -13.87 -4.25
N ARG A 25 14.12 -15.00 -4.19
CA ARG A 25 14.72 -16.34 -4.11
C ARG A 25 15.24 -16.83 -5.46
N ARG A 26 14.60 -16.40 -6.56
CA ARG A 26 15.00 -16.68 -7.96
C ARG A 26 14.85 -15.41 -8.82
N PRO A 27 15.86 -15.01 -9.62
CA PRO A 27 15.84 -13.73 -10.35
C PRO A 27 14.70 -13.58 -11.38
N THR A 28 14.26 -14.68 -11.99
CA THR A 28 13.29 -14.71 -13.11
C THR A 28 11.87 -15.09 -12.70
N GLY A 29 11.56 -15.19 -11.40
CA GLY A 29 10.26 -15.66 -10.93
C GLY A 29 9.15 -14.60 -10.84
N GLY A 30 7.91 -15.05 -10.68
CA GLY A 30 6.73 -14.25 -10.37
C GLY A 30 6.66 -13.83 -8.90
N VAL A 31 5.46 -13.50 -8.39
CA VAL A 31 5.24 -13.10 -6.98
C VAL A 31 5.74 -14.16 -6.02
N GLU A 32 5.61 -15.43 -6.38
CA GLU A 32 5.97 -16.59 -5.58
C GLU A 32 7.48 -16.65 -5.27
N SER A 33 8.29 -15.93 -6.05
CA SER A 33 9.73 -15.82 -5.84
C SER A 33 10.14 -14.66 -4.92
N LEU A 34 9.21 -13.73 -4.66
CA LEU A 34 9.44 -12.55 -3.83
C LEU A 34 9.31 -12.91 -2.35
N ARG A 35 10.13 -12.30 -1.49
CA ARG A 35 10.01 -12.45 -0.05
C ARG A 35 8.91 -11.55 0.51
N ALA A 36 8.35 -11.94 1.66
CA ALA A 36 7.26 -11.18 2.32
C ALA A 36 7.64 -9.72 2.62
N ILE A 37 8.86 -9.46 3.09
CA ILE A 37 9.31 -8.09 3.40
C ILE A 37 9.31 -7.20 2.14
N PRO A 38 10.02 -7.54 1.04
CA PRO A 38 9.94 -6.78 -0.21
C PRO A 38 8.52 -6.65 -0.77
N TRP A 39 7.67 -7.67 -0.61
CA TRP A 39 6.27 -7.63 -1.04
C TRP A 39 5.49 -6.54 -0.30
N ILE A 40 5.47 -6.59 1.03
CA ILE A 40 4.76 -5.60 1.86
C ILE A 40 5.36 -4.22 1.62
N PHE A 41 6.69 -4.11 1.68
CA PHE A 41 7.39 -2.82 1.60
C PHE A 41 7.14 -2.11 0.27
N ALA A 42 7.11 -2.82 -0.86
CA ALA A 42 6.83 -2.23 -2.16
C ALA A 42 5.44 -1.57 -2.23
N TRP A 43 4.40 -2.22 -1.67
CA TRP A 43 3.04 -1.66 -1.62
C TRP A 43 2.83 -0.61 -0.52
N THR A 44 3.65 -0.65 0.52
CA THR A 44 3.70 0.45 1.50
C THR A 44 4.18 1.74 0.84
N GLN A 45 5.19 1.63 -0.02
CA GLN A 45 5.81 2.79 -0.68
C GLN A 45 4.89 3.52 -1.66
N ASN A 46 3.95 2.83 -2.31
CA ASN A 46 2.98 3.46 -3.22
C ASN A 46 1.63 3.78 -2.56
N ARG A 47 1.52 3.61 -1.23
CA ARG A 47 0.33 3.90 -0.42
C ARG A 47 -0.92 3.09 -0.75
N LEU A 48 -0.83 2.01 -1.54
CA LEU A 48 -1.97 1.12 -1.78
C LEU A 48 -2.10 0.03 -0.72
N MET A 49 -1.02 -0.36 -0.04
CA MET A 49 -1.03 -1.35 1.07
C MET A 49 -1.67 -2.71 0.70
N LEU A 50 -1.72 -3.04 -0.59
CA LEU A 50 -2.47 -4.17 -1.16
C LEU A 50 -2.37 -5.49 -0.36
N PRO A 51 -1.19 -5.94 0.10
CA PRO A 51 -1.03 -7.23 0.77
C PRO A 51 -1.79 -7.37 2.08
N ALA A 52 -2.11 -6.25 2.74
CA ALA A 52 -2.68 -6.24 4.07
C ALA A 52 -4.21 -6.27 4.08
N TRP A 53 -4.86 -6.05 2.94
CA TRP A 53 -6.33 -5.99 2.85
C TRP A 53 -6.94 -6.81 1.71
N LEU A 54 -6.19 -7.15 0.66
CA LEU A 54 -6.74 -7.78 -0.54
C LEU A 54 -7.54 -9.05 -0.20
N GLY A 55 -8.83 -9.02 -0.53
CA GLY A 55 -9.77 -10.13 -0.33
C GLY A 55 -10.54 -10.09 0.99
N ALA A 56 -10.09 -9.32 1.99
CA ALA A 56 -10.77 -9.23 3.28
C ALA A 56 -12.11 -8.49 3.17
N GLY A 57 -12.11 -7.24 2.69
CA GLY A 57 -13.34 -6.47 2.58
C GLY A 57 -14.32 -7.03 1.54
N ALA A 58 -13.81 -7.58 0.43
CA ALA A 58 -14.62 -8.31 -0.54
C ALA A 58 -15.40 -9.49 0.09
N ALA A 59 -14.74 -10.28 0.96
CA ALA A 59 -15.41 -11.38 1.65
C ALA A 59 -16.44 -10.88 2.67
N LEU A 60 -16.14 -9.80 3.39
CA LEU A 60 -17.09 -9.15 4.31
C LEU A 60 -18.32 -8.63 3.56
N GLN A 61 -18.11 -7.95 2.43
CA GLN A 61 -19.19 -7.44 1.59
C GLN A 61 -20.07 -8.57 1.04
N GLN A 62 -19.47 -9.68 0.60
CA GLN A 62 -20.24 -10.85 0.15
C GLN A 62 -21.09 -11.45 1.29
N ALA A 63 -20.55 -11.55 2.51
CA ALA A 63 -21.29 -12.03 3.66
C ALA A 63 -22.45 -11.08 4.05
N MET A 64 -22.24 -9.76 3.97
CA MET A 64 -23.31 -8.78 4.18
C MET A 64 -24.43 -8.92 3.12
N LEU A 65 -24.07 -9.06 1.84
CA LEU A 65 -25.04 -9.26 0.75
C LEU A 65 -25.82 -10.57 0.89
N ALA A 66 -25.24 -11.59 1.53
CA ALA A 66 -25.90 -12.84 1.88
C ALA A 66 -26.80 -12.74 3.12
N GLY A 67 -26.93 -11.55 3.74
CA GLY A 67 -27.81 -11.31 4.89
C GLY A 67 -27.15 -11.58 6.24
N HIS A 68 -25.82 -11.69 6.31
CA HIS A 68 -25.09 -11.98 7.55
C HIS A 68 -24.53 -10.73 8.27
N GLN A 69 -25.01 -9.53 7.95
CA GLN A 69 -24.49 -8.29 8.56
C GLN A 69 -24.61 -8.30 10.09
N ASP A 70 -25.80 -8.59 10.64
CA ASP A 70 -26.02 -8.61 12.09
C ASP A 70 -25.07 -9.57 12.82
N GLN A 71 -24.73 -10.69 12.17
CA GLN A 71 -23.78 -11.66 12.70
C GLN A 71 -22.34 -11.12 12.70
N LEU A 72 -21.93 -10.41 11.64
CA LEU A 72 -20.60 -9.77 11.59
C LEU A 72 -20.48 -8.66 12.63
N GLU A 73 -21.52 -7.85 12.82
CA GLU A 73 -21.54 -6.82 13.86
C GLU A 73 -21.49 -7.44 15.27
N ALA A 74 -22.23 -8.54 15.50
CA ALA A 74 -22.14 -9.29 16.76
C ALA A 74 -20.74 -9.86 16.99
N MET A 75 -20.11 -10.42 15.96
CA MET A 75 -18.71 -10.86 16.02
C MET A 75 -17.77 -9.69 16.34
N CYS A 76 -18.01 -8.49 15.79
CA CYS A 76 -17.20 -7.31 16.07
C CYS A 76 -17.33 -6.85 17.53
N ARG A 77 -18.53 -6.93 18.12
CA ARG A 77 -18.74 -6.56 19.53
C ARG A 77 -18.25 -7.61 20.51
N ASP A 78 -18.54 -8.88 20.23
CA ASP A 78 -18.47 -9.95 21.24
C ASP A 78 -17.26 -10.88 21.05
N TRP A 79 -16.58 -10.82 19.91
CA TRP A 79 -15.45 -11.70 19.61
C TRP A 79 -14.12 -10.94 19.42
N PRO A 80 -13.23 -10.94 20.44
CA PRO A 80 -11.97 -10.19 20.40
C PRO A 80 -11.06 -10.49 19.21
N PHE A 81 -11.08 -11.72 18.70
CA PHE A 81 -10.31 -12.08 17.50
C PHE A 81 -10.79 -11.31 16.27
N PHE A 82 -12.11 -11.20 16.10
CA PHE A 82 -12.71 -10.54 14.93
C PHE A 82 -12.56 -9.02 15.01
N SER A 83 -12.81 -8.43 16.18
CA SER A 83 -12.59 -6.99 16.39
C SER A 83 -11.12 -6.60 16.20
N THR A 84 -10.18 -7.40 16.72
CA THR A 84 -8.74 -7.17 16.50
C THR A 84 -8.37 -7.25 15.01
N ARG A 85 -8.98 -8.18 14.27
CA ARG A 85 -8.75 -8.31 12.83
C ARG A 85 -9.27 -7.09 12.05
N LEU A 86 -10.46 -6.59 12.39
CA LEU A 86 -11.01 -5.38 11.77
C LEU A 86 -10.21 -4.13 12.14
N GLY A 87 -9.83 -3.96 13.41
CA GLY A 87 -8.98 -2.85 13.83
C GLY A 87 -7.61 -2.83 13.13
N MET A 88 -7.04 -4.01 12.82
CA MET A 88 -5.84 -4.07 11.98
C MET A 88 -6.10 -3.53 10.56
N LEU A 89 -7.24 -3.85 9.96
CA LEU A 89 -7.62 -3.33 8.64
C LEU A 89 -7.83 -1.81 8.69
N GLU A 90 -8.52 -1.29 9.71
CA GLU A 90 -8.70 0.15 9.87
C GLU A 90 -7.37 0.90 9.99
N MET A 91 -6.41 0.34 10.74
CA MET A 91 -5.08 0.91 10.88
C MET A 91 -4.34 0.93 9.53
N VAL A 92 -4.49 -0.11 8.71
CA VAL A 92 -3.92 -0.15 7.36
C VAL A 92 -4.60 0.88 6.45
N PHE A 93 -5.93 0.95 6.48
CA PHE A 93 -6.71 1.88 5.66
C PHE A 93 -6.41 3.34 5.99
N SER A 94 -6.22 3.68 7.26
CA SER A 94 -5.85 5.04 7.67
C SER A 94 -4.47 5.50 7.16
N LYS A 95 -3.62 4.57 6.72
CA LYS A 95 -2.30 4.84 6.12
C LYS A 95 -2.31 4.78 4.59
N ALA A 96 -3.30 4.11 4.02
CA ALA A 96 -3.47 4.05 2.58
C ALA A 96 -3.94 5.40 2.03
N ASP A 97 -3.58 5.69 0.78
CA ASP A 97 -3.99 6.92 0.11
C ASP A 97 -4.28 6.61 -1.36
N LEU A 98 -5.56 6.68 -1.73
CA LEU A 98 -6.04 6.37 -3.07
C LEU A 98 -5.55 7.39 -4.10
N TRP A 99 -5.39 8.66 -3.72
CA TRP A 99 -4.92 9.72 -4.60
C TRP A 99 -3.44 9.54 -4.90
N LEU A 100 -2.61 9.26 -3.89
CA LEU A 100 -1.19 8.95 -4.10
C LEU A 100 -1.02 7.66 -4.91
N ALA A 101 -1.79 6.61 -4.61
CA ALA A 101 -1.74 5.38 -5.40
C ALA A 101 -2.11 5.63 -6.87
N GLU A 102 -3.10 6.48 -7.15
CA GLU A 102 -3.43 6.92 -8.51
C GLU A 102 -2.32 7.76 -9.14
N TYR A 103 -1.69 8.66 -8.38
CA TYR A 103 -0.58 9.47 -8.88
C TYR A 103 0.61 8.61 -9.33
N TYR A 104 0.93 7.54 -8.59
CA TYR A 104 1.94 6.56 -9.01
C TYR A 104 1.57 5.89 -10.34
N ASP A 105 0.30 5.49 -10.52
CA ASP A 105 -0.17 4.92 -11.78
C ASP A 105 0.01 5.92 -12.94
N GLN A 106 -0.46 7.16 -12.76
CA GLN A 106 -0.40 8.19 -13.79
C GLN A 106 1.04 8.52 -14.18
N ARG A 107 1.98 8.46 -13.24
CA ARG A 107 3.39 8.81 -13.46
C ARG A 107 4.24 7.67 -14.01
N LEU A 108 3.97 6.42 -13.60
CA LEU A 108 4.88 5.28 -13.76
C LEU A 108 4.30 4.12 -14.58
N VAL A 109 2.98 4.01 -14.67
CA VAL A 109 2.32 2.82 -15.22
C VAL A 109 1.83 3.11 -16.63
N ASP A 110 2.05 2.14 -17.53
CA ASP A 110 1.51 2.18 -18.89
C ASP A 110 -0.03 2.29 -18.85
N LYS A 111 -0.60 3.14 -19.70
CA LYS A 111 -2.05 3.41 -19.76
C LYS A 111 -2.89 2.15 -19.97
N SER A 112 -2.37 1.13 -20.63
CA SER A 112 -3.04 -0.17 -20.81
C SER A 112 -3.33 -0.90 -19.50
N LEU A 113 -2.58 -0.60 -18.43
CA LEU A 113 -2.73 -1.22 -17.11
C LEU A 113 -3.51 -0.35 -16.12
N TRP A 114 -3.87 0.87 -16.47
CA TRP A 114 -4.66 1.76 -15.61
C TRP A 114 -6.02 1.17 -15.17
N PRO A 115 -6.75 0.40 -16.00
CA PRO A 115 -7.99 -0.24 -15.56
C PRO A 115 -7.80 -1.15 -14.34
N LEU A 116 -6.68 -1.88 -14.27
CA LEU A 116 -6.36 -2.73 -13.12
C LEU A 116 -6.09 -1.90 -11.86
N GLY A 117 -5.31 -0.83 -11.98
CA GLY A 117 -5.06 0.07 -10.85
C GLY A 117 -6.32 0.73 -10.31
N LYS A 118 -7.20 1.18 -11.22
CA LYS A 118 -8.52 1.71 -10.86
C LYS A 118 -9.35 0.65 -10.14
N GLN A 119 -9.43 -0.58 -10.66
CA GLN A 119 -10.17 -1.67 -10.02
C GLN A 119 -9.68 -1.94 -8.59
N LEU A 120 -8.36 -1.92 -8.35
CA LEU A 120 -7.80 -2.11 -7.02
C LEU A 120 -8.15 -0.96 -6.06
N ARG A 121 -8.12 0.29 -6.54
CA ARG A 121 -8.52 1.46 -5.75
C ARG A 121 -10.01 1.47 -5.43
N ASP A 122 -10.85 1.13 -6.41
CA ASP A 122 -12.29 1.01 -6.23
C ASP A 122 -12.61 -0.09 -5.19
N GLN A 123 -11.88 -1.21 -5.21
CA GLN A 123 -12.03 -2.27 -4.22
C GLN A 123 -11.63 -1.79 -2.82
N LEU A 124 -10.52 -1.06 -2.68
CA LEU A 124 -10.10 -0.52 -1.38
C LEU A 124 -11.14 0.46 -0.81
N ASP A 125 -11.72 1.34 -1.63
CA ASP A 125 -12.80 2.25 -1.21
C ASP A 125 -14.06 1.48 -0.76
N ALA A 126 -14.43 0.40 -1.47
CA ALA A 126 -15.53 -0.48 -1.07
C ALA A 126 -15.23 -1.22 0.25
N ASP A 127 -14.01 -1.73 0.41
CA ASP A 127 -13.56 -2.45 1.60
C ASP A 127 -13.57 -1.55 2.85
N ILE A 128 -13.15 -0.30 2.72
CA ILE A 128 -13.23 0.71 3.80
C ILE A 128 -14.67 0.88 4.28
N LYS A 129 -15.63 1.02 3.35
CA LYS A 129 -17.05 1.20 3.69
C LYS A 129 -17.64 -0.03 4.37
N ALA A 130 -17.27 -1.23 3.90
CA ALA A 130 -17.72 -2.48 4.51
C ALA A 130 -17.22 -2.61 5.95
N VAL A 131 -15.95 -2.32 6.20
CA VAL A 131 -15.37 -2.38 7.56
C VAL A 131 -16.02 -1.35 8.49
N LEU A 132 -16.19 -0.10 8.05
CA LEU A 132 -16.87 0.93 8.86
C LEU A 132 -18.32 0.56 9.19
N THR A 133 -19.03 -0.04 8.23
CA THR A 133 -20.41 -0.51 8.45
C THR A 133 -20.45 -1.58 9.55
N ILE A 134 -19.55 -2.57 9.49
CA ILE A 134 -19.50 -3.66 10.48
C ILE A 134 -19.05 -3.15 11.86
N ALA A 135 -18.11 -2.20 11.89
CA ALA A 135 -17.64 -1.58 13.13
C ALA A 135 -18.68 -0.63 13.76
N ASN A 136 -19.69 -0.21 12.98
CA ASN A 136 -20.66 0.84 13.34
C ASN A 136 -20.01 2.20 13.63
N ASP A 137 -18.94 2.53 12.89
CA ASP A 137 -18.19 3.77 13.04
C ASP A 137 -18.32 4.69 11.82
N SER A 138 -18.22 6.00 12.07
CA SER A 138 -18.30 7.03 11.02
C SER A 138 -16.96 7.34 10.34
N HIS A 139 -15.85 6.97 10.98
CA HIS A 139 -14.50 7.21 10.50
C HIS A 139 -13.56 6.12 11.04
N LEU A 140 -12.45 5.89 10.34
CA LEU A 140 -11.48 4.86 10.68
C LEU A 140 -10.82 5.15 12.03
N MET A 141 -10.59 4.10 12.84
CA MET A 141 -9.87 4.16 14.12
C MET A 141 -10.57 5.06 15.16
N ALA A 142 -11.90 5.14 15.14
CA ALA A 142 -12.68 5.99 16.05
C ALA A 142 -12.48 5.62 17.54
N ASP A 143 -12.18 4.35 17.82
CA ASP A 143 -11.86 3.82 19.15
C ASP A 143 -10.45 4.21 19.65
N GLN A 144 -9.58 4.68 18.75
CA GLN A 144 -8.16 4.97 19.01
C GLN A 144 -7.75 6.36 18.50
N PRO A 145 -8.35 7.44 19.03
CA PRO A 145 -8.19 8.80 18.50
C PRO A 145 -6.73 9.29 18.49
N TRP A 146 -5.94 8.91 19.50
CA TRP A 146 -4.51 9.25 19.55
C TRP A 146 -3.71 8.61 18.41
N ILE A 147 -4.03 7.36 18.05
CA ILE A 147 -3.37 6.66 16.95
C ILE A 147 -3.81 7.28 15.62
N ALA A 148 -5.10 7.60 15.47
CA ALA A 148 -5.63 8.29 14.30
C ALA A 148 -4.93 9.64 14.07
N GLU A 149 -4.82 10.48 15.10
CA GLU A 149 -4.11 11.77 15.01
C GLU A 149 -2.62 11.60 14.68
N SER A 150 -1.95 10.62 15.31
CA SER A 150 -0.54 10.32 15.02
C SER A 150 -0.31 9.84 13.59
N ILE A 151 -1.24 9.08 13.01
CA ILE A 151 -1.20 8.66 11.61
C ILE A 151 -1.45 9.86 10.70
N ALA A 152 -2.50 10.65 10.96
CA ALA A 152 -2.85 11.83 10.19
C ALA A 152 -1.69 12.83 10.10
N LEU A 153 -1.04 13.13 11.23
CA LEU A 153 0.13 14.00 11.28
C LEU A 153 1.27 13.47 10.41
N ARG A 154 1.56 12.16 10.47
CA ARG A 154 2.63 11.56 9.67
C ARG A 154 2.30 11.51 8.19
N ASN A 155 1.03 11.33 7.82
CA ASN A 155 0.61 11.35 6.42
C ASN A 155 0.99 12.70 5.78
N VAL A 156 0.67 13.83 6.41
CA VAL A 156 1.00 15.18 5.90
C VAL A 156 2.49 15.34 5.54
N TYR A 157 3.41 14.79 6.35
CA TYR A 157 4.85 14.85 6.07
C TYR A 157 5.34 13.77 5.10
N THR A 158 4.61 12.67 4.97
CA THR A 158 4.97 11.55 4.08
C THR A 158 4.54 11.81 2.65
N ASP A 159 3.44 12.52 2.44
CA ASP A 159 2.88 12.83 1.12
C ASP A 159 3.85 13.54 0.17
N PRO A 160 4.59 14.60 0.56
CA PRO A 160 5.58 15.21 -0.34
C PRO A 160 6.71 14.24 -0.71
N LEU A 161 7.09 13.32 0.18
CA LEU A 161 8.07 12.28 -0.13
C LEU A 161 7.52 11.30 -1.16
N ASN A 162 6.24 10.93 -1.07
CA ASN A 162 5.61 10.05 -2.06
C ASN A 162 5.53 10.69 -3.44
N VAL A 163 5.16 11.97 -3.53
CA VAL A 163 5.11 12.71 -4.80
C VAL A 163 6.51 12.81 -5.41
N LEU A 164 7.51 13.20 -4.61
CA LEU A 164 8.90 13.28 -5.06
C LEU A 164 9.43 11.90 -5.51
N GLN A 165 9.12 10.85 -4.76
CA GLN A 165 9.53 9.49 -5.09
C GLN A 165 9.01 9.03 -6.44
N ALA A 166 7.75 9.31 -6.79
CA ALA A 166 7.21 8.95 -8.09
C ALA A 166 7.94 9.67 -9.24
N GLU A 167 8.33 10.93 -9.05
CA GLU A 167 9.14 11.65 -10.03
C GLU A 167 10.56 11.06 -10.17
N LEU A 168 11.20 10.74 -9.04
CA LEU A 168 12.54 10.13 -9.02
C LEU A 168 12.55 8.75 -9.69
N LEU A 169 11.54 7.92 -9.42
CA LEU A 169 11.34 6.64 -10.09
C LEU A 169 11.17 6.82 -11.60
N HIS A 170 10.36 7.79 -12.03
CA HIS A 170 10.19 8.04 -13.45
C HIS A 170 11.51 8.44 -14.12
N ARG A 171 12.28 9.35 -13.52
CA ARG A 171 13.58 9.77 -14.06
C ARG A 171 14.55 8.61 -14.13
N SER A 172 14.71 7.86 -13.05
CA SER A 172 15.59 6.69 -12.98
C SER A 172 15.26 5.66 -14.07
N ARG A 173 13.97 5.31 -14.21
CA ARG A 173 13.51 4.35 -15.24
C ARG A 173 13.67 4.88 -16.66
N ALA A 174 13.46 6.18 -16.89
CA ALA A 174 13.65 6.79 -18.20
C ALA A 174 15.13 6.83 -18.62
N GLN A 175 16.05 7.03 -17.66
CA GLN A 175 17.50 6.94 -17.91
C GLN A 175 17.90 5.50 -18.27
N GLU A 176 17.44 4.51 -17.49
CA GLU A 176 17.69 3.09 -17.75
C GLU A 176 17.16 2.67 -19.14
N ALA A 177 15.97 3.14 -19.53
CA ALA A 177 15.39 2.86 -20.84
C ALA A 177 16.18 3.48 -22.01
N ARG A 178 16.89 4.59 -21.78
CA ARG A 178 17.79 5.21 -22.78
C ARG A 178 19.20 4.59 -22.79
N GLY A 179 19.48 3.64 -21.90
CA GLY A 179 20.82 3.06 -21.73
C GLY A 179 21.83 4.04 -21.15
N GLU A 180 21.36 5.06 -20.41
CA GLU A 180 22.22 6.01 -19.71
C GLU A 180 22.72 5.43 -18.38
N GLU A 181 23.92 5.82 -17.98
CA GLU A 181 24.45 5.48 -16.66
C GLU A 181 23.56 6.09 -15.55
N PRO A 182 23.32 5.37 -14.44
CA PRO A 182 22.50 5.87 -13.34
C PRO A 182 23.06 7.19 -12.74
N ASP A 183 22.20 8.18 -12.55
CA ASP A 183 22.58 9.42 -11.87
C ASP A 183 22.58 9.21 -10.36
N ALA A 184 23.76 9.22 -9.75
CA ALA A 184 23.95 9.04 -8.31
C ALA A 184 23.10 9.98 -7.44
N ARG A 185 22.77 11.19 -7.93
CA ARG A 185 21.92 12.15 -7.20
C ARG A 185 20.46 11.68 -7.17
N VAL A 186 19.99 11.09 -8.27
CA VAL A 186 18.63 10.53 -8.37
C VAL A 186 18.52 9.30 -7.47
N GLU A 187 19.51 8.41 -7.51
CA GLU A 187 19.53 7.22 -6.65
C GLU A 187 19.57 7.58 -5.16
N GLN A 188 20.41 8.55 -4.78
CA GLN A 188 20.50 9.01 -3.40
C GLN A 188 19.19 9.66 -2.93
N ALA A 189 18.59 10.52 -3.75
CA ALA A 189 17.29 11.11 -3.43
C ALA A 189 16.21 10.03 -3.28
N LEU A 190 16.22 9.01 -4.14
CA LEU A 190 15.27 7.90 -4.09
C LEU A 190 15.44 7.07 -2.81
N MET A 191 16.67 6.82 -2.38
CA MET A 191 16.92 6.18 -1.08
C MET A 191 16.36 6.98 0.09
N VAL A 192 16.52 8.31 0.06
CA VAL A 192 15.98 9.20 1.11
C VAL A 192 14.46 9.14 1.14
N THR A 193 13.78 9.17 -0.01
CA THR A 193 12.31 9.07 -0.03
C THR A 193 11.83 7.70 0.45
N ILE A 194 12.48 6.61 0.01
CA ILE A 194 12.11 5.26 0.44
C ILE A 194 12.24 5.11 1.96
N ALA A 195 13.36 5.57 2.53
CA ALA A 195 13.60 5.52 3.97
C ALA A 195 12.62 6.42 4.74
N GLY A 196 12.35 7.62 4.23
CA GLY A 196 11.43 8.57 4.85
C GLY A 196 9.98 8.08 4.86
N VAL A 197 9.50 7.53 3.74
CA VAL A 197 8.16 6.92 3.65
C VAL A 197 8.05 5.71 4.59
N ALA A 198 9.08 4.87 4.67
CA ALA A 198 9.10 3.75 5.59
C ALA A 198 9.02 4.20 7.07
N ALA A 199 9.77 5.24 7.43
CA ALA A 199 9.74 5.82 8.77
C ALA A 199 8.37 6.44 9.12
N GLY A 200 7.72 7.08 8.15
CA GLY A 200 6.36 7.63 8.29
C GLY A 200 5.32 6.53 8.48
N MET A 201 5.35 5.49 7.64
CA MET A 201 4.34 4.43 7.61
C MET A 201 4.43 3.43 8.78
N ARG A 202 5.65 3.18 9.29
CA ARG A 202 5.90 2.18 10.35
C ARG A 202 5.32 0.80 9.97
N ASN A 203 4.55 0.17 10.85
CA ASN A 203 3.94 -1.15 10.66
C ASN A 203 2.73 -1.08 9.72
N THR A 204 2.69 -1.88 8.65
CA THR A 204 1.62 -1.85 7.64
C THR A 204 1.07 -3.21 7.25
N GLY A 205 1.53 -4.29 7.88
CA GLY A 205 1.15 -5.67 7.57
C GLY A 205 2.06 -6.67 8.28
#